data_AF-A0A979GAR3-F1
#
_entry.id   AF-A0A979GAR3-F1
#
_cell.length_a   1.000
_cell.length_b   1.000
_cell.length_c   1.000
_cell.angle_alpha   90.00
_cell.angle_beta   90.00
_cell.angle_gamma   90.00
#
_symmetry.space_group_name_H-M   'P 1'
#
loop_
_entity.id
_entity.type
_entity.pdbx_description
1 polymer ?
#
loop_
_entity_poly.entity_id
_entity_poly.type
_entity_poly.pdbx_seq_one_letter_code
_entity_poly.pdbx_strand_id
1 'polypeptide(L)'
;MRASKAELHTLLEKYVIIKHNTYWAAIEHDGRYRYHPRFGHVGYVIAIVGFSKVRVVFDDGDCETFPIERVFYLREIDDIFIDIFGNEFALIRRHGEKNVLMLRAIYHAAENRHDKVALRMAYKSIYVYRFLTTLNLPRRFLGPVQMIGEMGYDDDGMFRIKAYR
;
A
#
# COMPACT_ATOMS: atom_id res chain seq x y z
N MET A 1 -13.01 12.38 -3.45
CA MET A 1 -14.15 11.89 -2.63
C MET A 1 -13.76 12.03 -1.16
N ARG A 2 -14.66 12.48 -0.28
CA ARG A 2 -14.44 12.47 1.18
C ARG A 2 -14.96 11.14 1.74
N ALA A 3 -14.15 10.43 2.52
CA ALA A 3 -14.58 9.21 3.21
C ALA A 3 -15.70 9.53 4.21
N SER A 4 -16.68 8.64 4.31
CA SER A 4 -17.76 8.71 5.30
C SER A 4 -17.22 8.50 6.71
N LYS A 5 -17.98 8.95 7.73
CA LYS A 5 -17.62 8.73 9.14
C LYS A 5 -17.42 7.24 9.46
N ALA A 6 -18.27 6.37 8.93
CA ALA A 6 -18.16 4.92 9.13
C ALA A 6 -16.85 4.36 8.54
N GLU A 7 -16.52 4.74 7.31
CA GLU A 7 -15.26 4.35 6.65
C GLU A 7 -14.04 4.84 7.45
N LEU A 8 -14.08 6.09 7.92
CA LEU A 8 -13.04 6.65 8.77
C LEU A 8 -12.81 5.80 10.03
N HIS A 9 -13.88 5.42 10.74
CA HIS A 9 -13.79 4.59 11.94
C HIS A 9 -13.15 3.22 11.69
N THR A 10 -13.17 2.69 10.45
CA THR A 10 -12.48 1.44 10.13
C THR A 10 -10.95 1.53 10.21
N LEU A 11 -10.38 2.74 10.26
CA LEU A 11 -8.95 2.94 10.46
C LEU A 11 -8.53 2.93 11.93
N LEU A 12 -9.45 3.18 12.86
CA LEU A 12 -9.11 3.15 14.28
C LEU A 12 -8.61 1.76 14.65
N GLU A 13 -7.64 1.74 15.56
CA GLU A 13 -7.09 0.51 16.12
C GLU A 13 -6.42 -0.41 15.09
N LYS A 14 -6.00 0.14 13.94
CA LYS A 14 -5.25 -0.59 12.90
C LYS A 14 -3.78 -0.24 12.88
N TYR A 15 -2.97 -1.25 12.59
CA TYR A 15 -1.61 -1.04 12.12
C TYR A 15 -1.63 -0.46 10.70
N VAL A 16 -0.78 0.54 10.49
CA VAL A 16 -0.67 1.27 9.24
C VAL A 16 0.79 1.50 8.88
N ILE A 17 1.09 1.63 7.60
CA ILE A 17 2.38 2.07 7.11
C ILE A 17 2.23 3.41 6.41
N ILE A 18 3.09 4.37 6.76
CA ILE A 18 3.05 5.68 6.13
C ILE A 18 3.76 5.57 4.79
N LYS A 19 3.04 5.84 3.70
CA LYS A 19 3.57 5.71 2.34
C LYS A 19 3.15 6.92 1.51
N HIS A 20 4.04 7.37 0.65
CA HIS A 20 3.66 8.30 -0.41
C HIS A 20 2.70 7.62 -1.38
N ASN A 21 1.53 8.22 -1.56
CA ASN A 21 0.64 7.79 -2.61
C ASN A 21 1.16 8.32 -3.95
N THR A 22 1.86 7.47 -4.69
CA THR A 22 2.47 7.83 -5.98
C THR A 22 1.45 8.26 -7.03
N TYR A 23 0.19 7.84 -6.89
CA TYR A 23 -0.91 8.30 -7.74
C TYR A 23 -1.25 9.77 -7.50
N TRP A 24 -1.34 10.20 -6.24
CA TRP A 24 -1.57 11.61 -5.89
C TRP A 24 -0.33 12.47 -6.12
N ALA A 25 0.86 11.89 -6.00
CA ALA A 25 2.08 12.59 -6.37
C ALA A 25 2.03 13.07 -7.82
N ALA A 26 1.58 12.24 -8.76
CA ALA A 26 1.44 12.65 -10.17
C ALA A 26 0.39 13.75 -10.41
N ILE A 27 -0.53 14.00 -9.46
CA ILE A 27 -1.61 14.99 -9.56
C ILE A 27 -1.19 16.33 -8.92
N GLU A 28 -0.41 16.30 -7.84
CA GLU A 28 0.11 17.51 -7.18
C GLU A 28 1.35 18.05 -7.91
N HIS A 29 1.08 18.88 -8.91
CA HIS A 29 2.01 19.47 -9.89
C HIS A 29 3.03 20.51 -9.35
N ASP A 30 3.30 20.59 -8.05
CA ASP A 30 4.05 21.72 -7.46
C ASP A 30 5.49 21.41 -7.01
N GLY A 31 6.03 20.23 -7.36
CA GLY A 31 7.48 19.95 -7.33
C GLY A 31 8.18 19.98 -5.96
N ARG A 32 7.49 20.33 -4.87
CA ARG A 32 8.03 20.38 -3.50
C ARG A 32 7.51 19.21 -2.68
N TYR A 33 7.91 17.98 -3.04
CA TYR A 33 7.66 16.81 -2.21
C TYR A 33 8.51 16.89 -0.94
N ARG A 34 7.90 17.32 0.17
CA ARG A 34 8.52 17.16 1.48
C ARG A 34 8.35 15.71 1.92
N TYR A 35 9.43 14.94 1.80
CA TYR A 35 9.54 13.62 2.38
C TYR A 35 9.35 13.70 3.90
N HIS A 36 8.36 12.99 4.41
CA HIS A 36 8.17 12.86 5.84
C HIS A 36 9.12 11.79 6.39
N PRO A 37 9.84 12.03 7.50
CA PRO A 37 10.81 11.06 8.06
C PRO A 37 10.18 9.71 8.38
N ARG A 38 8.88 9.69 8.72
CA ARG A 38 8.11 8.48 9.01
C ARG A 38 7.69 7.64 7.78
N PHE A 39 8.06 7.99 6.56
CA PHE A 39 7.74 7.12 5.41
C PHE A 39 8.42 5.76 5.50
N GLY A 40 7.66 4.71 5.17
CA GLY A 40 8.07 3.31 5.34
C GLY A 40 7.98 2.79 6.77
N HIS A 41 7.68 3.64 7.75
CA HIS A 41 7.50 3.22 9.14
C HIS A 41 6.07 2.74 9.38
N VAL A 42 5.98 1.68 10.18
CA VAL A 42 4.70 1.14 10.67
C VAL A 42 4.35 1.84 11.97
N GLY A 43 3.10 2.28 12.09
CA GLY A 43 2.53 2.80 13.32
C GLY A 43 1.13 2.26 13.55
N TYR A 44 0.48 2.76 14.59
CA TYR A 44 -0.86 2.37 15.01
C TYR A 44 -1.77 3.58 15.10
N VAL A 45 -2.95 3.51 14.49
CA VAL A 45 -3.90 4.63 14.48
C VAL A 45 -4.63 4.71 15.82
N ILE A 46 -4.45 5.84 16.52
CA ILE A 46 -5.06 6.07 17.84
C ILE A 46 -6.21 7.07 17.82
N ALA A 47 -6.29 7.92 16.79
CA ALA A 47 -7.38 8.89 16.67
C ALA A 47 -7.58 9.36 15.23
N ILE A 48 -8.79 9.82 14.94
CA ILE A 48 -9.12 10.52 13.70
C ILE A 48 -9.20 12.01 14.01
N VAL A 49 -8.51 12.84 13.23
CA VAL A 49 -8.43 14.29 13.40
C VAL A 49 -9.19 14.95 12.25
N GLY A 50 -10.44 15.34 12.52
CA GLY A 50 -11.35 15.86 11.49
C GLY A 50 -11.77 14.78 10.48
N PHE A 51 -11.88 15.14 9.20
CA PHE A 51 -12.31 14.23 8.12
C PHE A 51 -11.20 13.83 7.14
N SER A 52 -9.97 14.27 7.37
CA SER A 52 -8.88 14.13 6.40
C SER A 52 -7.55 13.68 7.00
N LYS A 53 -7.44 13.58 8.33
CA LYS A 53 -6.20 13.24 9.02
C LYS A 53 -6.41 12.19 10.10
N VAL A 54 -5.35 11.46 10.41
CA VAL A 54 -5.30 10.49 11.51
C VAL A 54 -4.05 10.72 12.34
N ARG A 55 -4.15 10.45 13.64
CA ARG A 55 -3.02 10.45 14.55
C ARG A 55 -2.50 9.02 14.71
N VAL A 56 -1.20 8.86 14.51
CA VAL A 56 -0.51 7.57 14.49
C VAL A 56 0.58 7.58 15.55
N VAL A 57 0.60 6.55 16.40
CA VAL A 57 1.69 6.30 17.35
C VAL A 57 2.68 5.29 16.76
N PHE A 58 3.96 5.50 16.96
CA PHE A 58 5.04 4.64 16.48
C PHE A 58 5.70 3.84 17.61
N ASP A 59 6.55 2.88 17.25
CA ASP A 59 7.23 1.99 18.20
C ASP A 59 8.15 2.73 19.19
N ASP A 60 8.63 3.92 18.82
CA ASP A 60 9.44 4.80 19.67
C ASP A 60 8.60 5.70 20.61
N GLY A 61 7.27 5.53 20.61
CA GLY A 61 6.33 6.30 21.41
C GLY A 61 5.97 7.67 20.81
N ASP A 62 6.59 8.06 19.69
CA ASP A 62 6.26 9.32 19.03
C ASP A 62 4.86 9.26 18.40
N CYS A 63 4.21 10.42 18.35
CA CYS A 63 2.84 10.56 17.87
C CYS A 63 2.75 11.67 16.83
N GLU A 64 2.45 11.29 15.59
CA GLU A 64 2.38 12.24 14.49
C GLU A 64 1.02 12.19 13.78
N THR A 65 0.68 13.26 13.06
CA THR A 65 -0.60 13.38 12.37
C THR A 65 -0.39 13.35 10.86
N PHE A 66 -1.01 12.38 10.20
CA PHE A 66 -0.88 12.17 8.76
C PHE A 66 -2.19 12.42 8.03
N PRO A 67 -2.14 12.98 6.81
CA PRO A 67 -3.26 12.91 5.89
C PRO A 67 -3.64 11.46 5.58
N ILE A 68 -4.93 11.16 5.52
CA ILE A 68 -5.46 9.80 5.35
C ILE A 68 -4.94 9.15 4.06
N GLU A 69 -4.75 9.92 2.99
CA GLU A 69 -4.24 9.43 1.71
C GLU A 69 -2.79 8.90 1.78
N ARG A 70 -2.06 9.20 2.86
CA ARG A 70 -0.70 8.69 3.11
C ARG A 70 -0.67 7.51 4.07
N VAL A 71 -1.84 7.11 4.59
CA VAL A 71 -1.97 6.05 5.59
C VAL A 71 -2.49 4.80 4.88
N PHE A 72 -1.61 3.80 4.77
CA PHE A 72 -1.91 2.54 4.13
C PHE A 72 -2.04 1.43 5.17
N TYR A 73 -2.99 0.53 4.97
CA TYR A 73 -3.24 -0.63 5.83
C TYR A 73 -3.39 -1.89 4.98
N LEU A 74 -3.30 -3.05 5.62
CA LEU A 74 -3.49 -4.34 4.95
C LEU A 74 -4.93 -4.45 4.44
N ARG A 75 -5.08 -4.95 3.21
CA ARG A 75 -6.36 -5.41 2.69
C ARG A 75 -6.84 -6.64 3.47
N GLU A 76 -8.12 -6.97 3.31
CA GLU A 76 -8.68 -8.19 3.87
C GLU A 76 -7.98 -9.41 3.26
N ILE A 77 -7.76 -10.44 4.09
CA ILE A 77 -6.98 -11.62 3.72
C ILE A 77 -7.63 -12.36 2.55
N ASP A 78 -8.95 -12.50 2.55
CA ASP A 78 -9.70 -13.20 1.51
C ASP A 78 -9.54 -12.54 0.13
N ASP A 79 -9.59 -11.20 0.09
CA ASP A 79 -9.32 -10.40 -1.12
C ASP A 79 -7.91 -10.63 -1.65
N ILE A 80 -6.90 -10.64 -0.76
CA ILE A 80 -5.50 -10.88 -1.12
C ILE A 80 -5.34 -12.27 -1.73
N PHE A 81 -6.00 -13.27 -1.14
CA PHE A 81 -5.93 -14.65 -1.62
C PHE A 81 -6.48 -14.78 -3.05
N ILE A 82 -7.71 -14.29 -3.27
CA ILE A 82 -8.40 -14.37 -4.56
C ILE A 82 -7.61 -13.64 -5.64
N ASP A 83 -7.18 -12.40 -5.36
CA ASP A 83 -6.52 -11.54 -6.35
C ASP A 83 -5.11 -12.00 -6.74
N ILE A 84 -4.37 -12.62 -5.81
CA ILE A 84 -2.96 -12.98 -6.03
C ILE A 84 -2.82 -14.47 -6.38
N PHE A 85 -3.50 -15.35 -5.65
CA PHE A 85 -3.26 -16.80 -5.71
C PHE A 85 -4.34 -17.57 -6.45
N GLY A 86 -5.43 -16.93 -6.88
CA GLY A 86 -6.50 -17.56 -7.68
C GLY A 86 -6.01 -18.26 -8.97
N ASN A 87 -4.82 -17.90 -9.49
CA ASN A 87 -4.13 -18.65 -10.54
C ASN A 87 -2.60 -18.58 -10.39
N GLU A 88 -2.09 -19.30 -9.39
CA GLU A 88 -0.67 -19.29 -9.05
C GLU A 88 0.26 -19.76 -10.18
N PHE A 89 -0.14 -20.77 -10.97
CA PHE A 89 0.66 -21.23 -12.12
C PHE A 89 0.88 -20.14 -13.17
N ALA A 90 -0.12 -19.27 -13.40
CA ALA A 90 0.04 -18.11 -14.28
C ALA A 90 0.96 -17.05 -13.66
N LEU A 91 0.88 -16.86 -12.35
CA LEU A 91 1.71 -15.93 -11.59
C LEU A 91 3.19 -16.34 -11.62
N ILE A 92 3.50 -17.62 -11.39
CA ILE A 92 4.86 -18.18 -11.47
C ILE A 92 5.42 -18.00 -12.88
N ARG A 93 4.65 -18.34 -13.92
CA ARG A 93 5.09 -18.16 -15.31
C ARG A 93 5.39 -16.70 -15.67
N ARG A 94 4.60 -15.76 -15.15
CA ARG A 94 4.73 -14.34 -15.48
C ARG A 94 5.80 -13.61 -14.65
N HIS A 95 5.99 -14.01 -13.39
CA HIS A 95 6.78 -13.24 -12.43
C HIS A 95 7.92 -14.04 -11.78
N GLY A 96 8.01 -15.34 -12.02
CA GLY A 96 9.02 -16.22 -11.46
C GLY A 96 8.68 -16.68 -10.03
N GLU A 97 9.11 -17.89 -9.72
CA GLU A 97 8.84 -18.59 -8.45
C GLU A 97 9.32 -17.79 -7.22
N LYS A 98 10.50 -17.18 -7.30
CA LYS A 98 11.05 -16.34 -6.22
C LYS A 98 10.11 -15.21 -5.80
N ASN A 99 9.46 -14.55 -6.76
CA ASN A 99 8.52 -13.49 -6.47
C ASN A 99 7.24 -14.03 -5.84
N VAL A 100 6.75 -15.18 -6.32
CA VAL A 100 5.57 -15.85 -5.72
C VAL A 100 5.85 -16.29 -4.29
N LEU A 101 7.03 -16.80 -3.98
CA LEU A 101 7.43 -17.12 -2.61
C LEU A 101 7.44 -15.89 -1.69
N MET A 102 7.92 -14.73 -2.19
CA MET A 102 7.84 -13.48 -1.45
C MET A 102 6.38 -13.06 -1.18
N LEU A 103 5.49 -13.21 -2.17
CA LEU A 103 4.06 -12.92 -2.02
C LEU A 103 3.41 -13.83 -0.97
N ARG A 104 3.74 -15.14 -0.99
CA ARG A 104 3.29 -16.11 0.01
C ARG A 104 3.77 -15.73 1.41
N ALA A 105 5.02 -15.30 1.56
CA ALA A 105 5.56 -14.88 2.84
C ALA A 105 4.82 -13.65 3.41
N ILE A 106 4.47 -12.68 2.56
CA ILE A 106 3.66 -11.51 2.97
C ILE A 106 2.25 -11.98 3.40
N TYR A 107 1.61 -12.82 2.58
CA TYR A 107 0.28 -13.36 2.86
C TYR A 107 0.25 -14.12 4.19
N HIS A 108 1.17 -15.07 4.40
CA HIS A 108 1.24 -15.83 5.64
C HIS A 108 1.53 -14.95 6.86
N ALA A 109 2.36 -13.91 6.73
CA ALA A 109 2.55 -12.95 7.82
C ALA A 109 1.23 -12.23 8.18
N ALA A 110 0.44 -11.86 7.18
CA ALA A 110 -0.85 -11.21 7.39
C ALA A 110 -1.90 -12.18 7.98
N GLU A 111 -1.99 -13.41 7.45
CA GLU A 111 -2.88 -14.48 7.92
C GLU A 111 -2.62 -14.85 9.39
N ASN A 112 -1.35 -14.88 9.81
CA ASN A 112 -0.94 -15.14 11.19
C ASN A 112 -0.98 -13.90 12.10
N ARG A 113 -1.63 -12.81 11.67
CA ARG A 113 -1.76 -11.54 12.43
C ARG A 113 -0.42 -10.90 12.81
N HIS A 114 0.62 -11.14 12.04
CA HIS A 114 1.90 -10.44 12.16
C HIS A 114 1.87 -9.14 11.34
N ASP A 115 0.87 -8.28 11.59
CA ASP A 115 0.52 -7.13 10.74
C ASP A 115 1.71 -6.20 10.47
N LYS A 116 2.51 -5.88 11.50
CA LYS A 116 3.69 -5.01 11.33
C LYS A 116 4.70 -5.61 10.35
N VAL A 117 4.90 -6.93 10.40
CA VAL A 117 5.82 -7.63 9.50
C VAL A 117 5.25 -7.64 8.10
N ALA A 118 3.97 -8.02 7.94
CA ALA A 118 3.29 -8.03 6.66
C ALA A 118 3.32 -6.66 5.97
N LEU A 119 3.03 -5.58 6.71
CA LEU A 119 3.10 -4.20 6.21
C LEU A 119 4.50 -3.82 5.72
N ARG A 120 5.54 -4.12 6.50
CA ARG A 120 6.94 -3.83 6.14
C ARG A 120 7.37 -4.61 4.89
N MET A 121 6.99 -5.89 4.79
CA MET A 121 7.31 -6.72 3.63
C MET A 121 6.55 -6.26 2.38
N ALA A 122 5.25 -5.98 2.51
CA ALA A 122 4.42 -5.46 1.42
C ALA A 122 4.94 -4.12 0.89
N TYR A 123 5.33 -3.19 1.77
CA TYR A 123 5.85 -1.88 1.36
C TYR A 123 7.11 -1.96 0.48
N LYS A 124 7.97 -2.95 0.74
CA LYS A 124 9.20 -3.20 -0.02
C LYS A 124 8.97 -3.99 -1.32
N SER A 125 7.77 -4.54 -1.51
CA SER A 125 7.41 -5.34 -2.67
C SER A 125 6.97 -4.46 -3.84
N ILE A 126 7.34 -4.84 -5.07
CA ILE A 126 6.79 -4.23 -6.29
C ILE A 126 5.26 -4.45 -6.40
N TYR A 127 4.72 -5.43 -5.67
CA TYR A 127 3.29 -5.73 -5.59
C TYR A 127 2.61 -5.06 -4.39
N VAL A 128 3.17 -3.98 -3.83
CA VAL A 128 2.67 -3.30 -2.63
C VAL A 128 1.15 -3.08 -2.63
N TYR A 129 0.56 -2.67 -3.74
CA TYR A 129 -0.88 -2.39 -3.86
C TYR A 129 -1.78 -3.62 -3.97
N ARG A 130 -1.20 -4.81 -4.14
CA ARG A 130 -1.94 -6.07 -4.01
C ARG A 130 -2.27 -6.37 -2.55
N PHE A 131 -1.44 -5.89 -1.61
CA PHE A 131 -1.61 -6.12 -0.17
C PHE A 131 -2.08 -4.88 0.59
N LEU A 132 -1.69 -3.68 0.15
CA LEU A 132 -1.95 -2.44 0.86
C LEU A 132 -3.03 -1.62 0.18
N THR A 133 -3.92 -1.03 0.98
CA THR A 133 -4.95 -0.10 0.53
C THR A 133 -5.02 1.15 1.42
N THR A 134 -5.82 2.14 1.03
CA THR A 134 -6.12 3.35 1.79
C THR A 134 -7.59 3.72 1.58
N LEU A 135 -8.20 4.44 2.53
CA LEU A 135 -9.63 4.80 2.47
C LEU A 135 -10.03 5.64 1.25
N ASN A 136 -9.08 6.38 0.66
CA ASN A 136 -9.34 7.26 -0.49
C ASN A 136 -8.77 6.71 -1.81
N LEU A 137 -8.50 5.39 -1.90
CA LEU A 137 -8.07 4.79 -3.17
C LEU A 137 -9.25 4.84 -4.17
N PRO A 138 -9.06 5.30 -5.42
CA PRO A 138 -10.09 5.18 -6.44
C PRO A 138 -10.48 3.70 -6.62
N ARG A 139 -11.77 3.36 -6.66
CA ARG A 139 -12.27 1.96 -6.77
C ARG A 139 -11.66 1.17 -7.94
N ARG A 140 -11.15 1.83 -8.98
CA ARG A 140 -10.48 1.20 -10.14
C ARG A 140 -9.07 0.68 -9.86
N PHE A 141 -8.49 0.98 -8.70
CA PHE A 141 -7.12 0.56 -8.36
C PHE A 141 -7.04 -0.90 -7.87
N LEU A 142 -8.16 -1.45 -7.40
CA LEU A 142 -8.29 -2.81 -6.87
C LEU A 142 -8.94 -3.79 -7.86
N GLY A 143 -9.35 -3.32 -9.05
CA GLY A 143 -9.65 -4.24 -10.15
C GLY A 143 -8.38 -5.00 -10.56
N PRO A 144 -8.46 -6.05 -11.39
CA PRO A 144 -7.27 -6.63 -11.99
C PRO A 144 -6.52 -5.50 -12.69
N VAL A 145 -5.47 -4.99 -12.04
CA VAL A 145 -4.61 -3.98 -12.63
C VAL A 145 -4.06 -4.64 -13.87
N GLN A 146 -4.63 -4.31 -15.03
CA GLN A 146 -3.95 -4.43 -16.30
C GLN A 146 -2.75 -3.49 -16.17
N MET A 147 -1.68 -4.00 -15.58
CA MET A 147 -0.36 -3.45 -15.80
C MET A 147 -0.05 -3.73 -17.26
N ILE A 148 -0.55 -2.90 -18.17
CA ILE A 148 0.07 -2.72 -19.48
C ILE A 148 1.18 -1.70 -19.25
N GLY A 149 2.19 -2.13 -18.48
CA GLY A 149 3.47 -1.47 -18.42
C GLY A 149 4.42 -2.41 -19.14
N GLU A 150 4.76 -2.09 -20.39
CA GLU A 150 5.89 -2.75 -21.03
C GLU A 150 7.11 -2.54 -20.15
N MET A 151 7.70 -3.64 -19.67
CA MET A 151 8.94 -3.61 -18.92
C MET A 151 10.07 -3.26 -19.89
N GLY A 152 10.46 -1.99 -19.92
CA GLY A 152 11.66 -1.53 -20.59
C GLY A 152 12.61 -0.92 -19.58
N TYR A 153 13.87 -1.35 -19.60
CA TYR A 153 14.97 -0.57 -19.06
C TYR A 153 15.35 0.44 -20.14
N ASP A 154 15.59 1.71 -19.78
CA ASP A 154 16.36 2.58 -20.67
C ASP A 154 17.84 2.18 -20.63
N ASP A 155 18.63 2.70 -21.56
CA ASP A 155 20.07 2.38 -21.70
C ASP A 155 20.88 2.75 -20.43
N ASP A 156 20.30 3.54 -19.53
CA ASP A 156 20.86 3.98 -18.25
C ASP A 156 20.40 3.11 -17.05
N GLY A 157 19.58 2.08 -17.27
CA GLY A 157 19.11 1.16 -16.23
C GLY A 157 18.09 1.75 -15.25
N MET A 158 17.48 2.90 -15.60
CA MET A 158 16.49 3.59 -14.76
C MET A 158 15.08 3.09 -15.02
N PHE A 159 14.34 2.82 -13.92
CA PHE A 159 12.99 2.28 -13.96
C PHE A 159 11.96 3.33 -14.39
N ARG A 160 11.24 3.08 -15.49
CA ARG A 160 10.11 3.91 -15.93
C ARG A 160 8.79 3.16 -15.84
N ILE A 161 7.85 3.68 -15.05
CA ILE A 161 6.43 3.28 -15.13
C ILE A 161 5.75 4.21 -16.13
N LYS A 162 5.35 3.69 -17.30
CA LYS A 162 4.35 4.37 -18.14
C LYS A 162 2.97 3.84 -17.77
N ALA A 163 2.11 4.74 -17.29
CA ALA A 163 0.69 4.46 -17.11
C ALA A 163 -0.06 4.85 -18.40
N TYR A 164 -0.77 3.91 -19.01
CA TYR A 164 -1.71 4.19 -20.10
C TYR A 164 -3.13 4.33 -19.53
N ARG A 165 -3.89 5.28 -20.09
CA ARG A 165 -5.25 5.67 -19.69
C ARG A 165 -6.30 4.62 -20.04
#